data_AF-A0A8C9XYS2-F1
#
_entry.id   AF-A0A8C9XYS2-F1
#
_cell.length_a   1.000
_cell.length_b   1.000
_cell.length_c   1.000
_cell.angle_alpha   90.00
_cell.angle_beta   90.00
_cell.angle_gamma   90.00
#
_symmetry.space_group_name_H-M   'P 1'
#
loop_
_entity.id
_entity.type
_entity.pdbx_description
1 polymer ?
#
loop_
_entity_poly.entity_id
_entity_poly.type
_entity_poly.pdbx_seq_one_letter_code
_entity_poly.pdbx_strand_id
1 'polypeptide(L)'
;TSKPVISVIVPAIECDVRAGKINLPEFIVKCPSQCKETKQQVYGTGVFASISSICNAAIHSGVITNTGGKVIVRKMAGQNIYKGSNANGVRSLSLPKWRESFVVSVGKPKKGVIYPSTLDYVKSPAVTTALPMTITPEPTTTTTPEPTTTTLATTTTTTTPPPPPTTTKPRAAVHKVRDLILSSKSMDPCMLYCKVDLAFLMDGSWSIGKRRFKIQKDFLSEVAQTINVGVAGPMMGLIQYGDDPVTEISLKSYSNSREVKSAIEKIAQKGGLSNVGKALSYINKHYFSDVNGNRGGAPNVAVVLVDGWPTDKVEEASRLARESGINIFFVTIEGADDNEKQNLVETNFVDKVGVLSQSWFALRKAVQPLVKRVCDTDRLVCSKTCLNANDIAFVIDGSSSVGTGNFRTVLQFVANITREFEISDTDTRVGAVQYTYEQRLEFGFGQYNNKAELLNAIKRINYWSGGTSTGAAITYAAEQLFSKSKPNKRKIMIVITDGRSYDDVRAPALAVHRQGVIAYSIGIAWAAQDELEYIATDPDKEHSFFVDEFDNLYKFVPKIIHNICQEFNSQPRN
;
A
#
# COMPACT_ATOMS: atom_id res chain seq x y z
N THR A 1 8.94 -33.34 -61.18
CA THR A 1 8.82 -31.96 -60.64
C THR A 1 8.30 -32.01 -59.21
N SER A 2 9.18 -32.30 -58.24
CA SER A 2 8.85 -32.33 -56.81
C SER A 2 9.28 -31.01 -56.15
N LYS A 3 8.34 -30.11 -55.91
CA LYS A 3 8.59 -28.91 -55.08
C LYS A 3 8.85 -29.34 -53.63
N PRO A 4 9.82 -28.74 -52.93
CA PRO A 4 10.07 -29.05 -51.52
C PRO A 4 8.89 -28.56 -50.68
N VAL A 5 8.27 -29.47 -49.92
CA VAL A 5 7.23 -29.13 -48.95
C VAL A 5 7.93 -28.55 -47.72
N ILE A 6 7.88 -27.23 -47.56
CA ILE A 6 8.29 -26.55 -46.33
C ILE A 6 7.38 -27.08 -45.20
N SER A 7 7.92 -27.84 -44.27
CA SER A 7 7.16 -28.34 -43.13
C SER A 7 6.89 -27.17 -42.16
N VAL A 8 5.65 -26.69 -42.14
CA VAL A 8 5.22 -25.69 -41.15
C VAL A 8 5.28 -26.34 -39.78
N ILE A 9 6.21 -25.88 -38.92
CA ILE A 9 6.28 -26.29 -37.51
C ILE A 9 5.01 -25.78 -36.82
N VAL A 10 4.18 -26.71 -36.35
CA VAL A 10 2.94 -26.40 -35.62
C VAL A 10 3.23 -26.49 -34.12
N PRO A 11 3.02 -25.42 -33.34
CA PRO A 11 3.31 -25.41 -31.91
C PRO A 11 2.40 -26.38 -31.15
N ALA A 12 2.99 -27.18 -30.26
CA ALA A 12 2.25 -28.03 -29.34
C ALA A 12 1.77 -27.22 -28.13
N ILE A 13 0.59 -27.55 -27.61
CA ILE A 13 -0.01 -26.92 -26.42
C ILE A 13 -0.41 -27.98 -25.42
N GLU A 14 -0.48 -27.60 -24.14
CA GLU A 14 -1.07 -28.46 -23.11
C GLU A 14 -2.61 -28.50 -23.25
N CYS A 15 -3.23 -29.57 -22.75
CA CYS A 15 -4.69 -29.74 -22.82
C CYS A 15 -5.47 -28.62 -22.10
N ASP A 16 -4.82 -27.93 -21.17
CA ASP A 16 -5.39 -26.92 -20.29
C ASP A 16 -5.26 -25.48 -20.85
N VAL A 17 -4.62 -25.32 -22.02
CA VAL A 17 -4.47 -24.03 -22.70
C VAL A 17 -5.82 -23.55 -23.23
N ARG A 18 -6.19 -22.35 -22.77
CA ARG A 18 -7.41 -21.64 -23.16
C ARG A 18 -7.15 -20.74 -24.36
N ALA A 19 -8.14 -20.57 -25.23
CA ALA A 19 -8.00 -19.69 -26.40
C ALA A 19 -7.66 -18.24 -26.01
N GLY A 20 -8.21 -17.74 -24.90
CA GLY A 20 -7.95 -16.39 -24.38
C GLY A 20 -6.48 -16.11 -24.04
N LYS A 21 -5.67 -17.14 -23.74
CA LYS A 21 -4.25 -16.97 -23.40
C LYS A 21 -3.35 -16.68 -24.59
N ILE A 22 -3.83 -16.88 -25.83
CA ILE A 22 -3.04 -16.71 -27.04
C ILE A 22 -3.43 -15.40 -27.72
N ASN A 23 -2.47 -14.49 -27.91
CA ASN A 23 -2.67 -13.16 -28.48
C ASN A 23 -2.62 -13.16 -30.02
N LEU A 24 -3.24 -14.16 -30.66
CA LEU A 24 -3.31 -14.29 -32.11
C LEU A 24 -4.77 -14.46 -32.54
N PRO A 25 -5.26 -13.71 -33.55
CA PRO A 25 -6.65 -13.78 -33.99
C PRO A 25 -6.97 -15.09 -34.73
N GLU A 26 -6.00 -15.67 -35.44
CA GLU A 26 -6.12 -17.01 -36.03
C GLU A 26 -4.76 -17.70 -35.94
N PHE A 27 -4.73 -18.96 -35.48
CA PHE A 27 -3.50 -19.71 -35.28
C PHE A 27 -3.73 -21.23 -35.38
N ILE A 28 -2.65 -21.99 -35.56
CA ILE A 28 -2.69 -23.46 -35.60
C ILE A 28 -1.92 -24.03 -34.41
N VAL A 29 -2.50 -25.03 -33.76
CA VAL A 29 -1.89 -25.73 -32.61
C VAL A 29 -1.95 -27.24 -32.79
N LYS A 30 -1.10 -27.96 -32.07
CA LYS A 30 -1.13 -29.42 -31.95
C LYS A 30 -1.53 -29.80 -30.53
N CYS A 31 -2.71 -30.39 -30.39
CA CYS A 31 -3.20 -30.94 -29.12
C CYS A 31 -2.63 -32.34 -28.88
N PRO A 32 -2.22 -32.67 -27.64
CA PRO A 32 -1.78 -34.00 -27.25
C PRO A 32 -2.97 -34.96 -27.14
N SER A 33 -2.67 -36.25 -26.95
CA SER A 33 -3.68 -37.24 -26.60
C SER A 33 -4.16 -37.07 -25.15
N GLN A 34 -5.29 -37.69 -24.80
CA GLN A 34 -5.84 -37.75 -23.44
C GLN A 34 -6.31 -36.40 -22.85
N CYS A 35 -6.83 -35.48 -23.66
CA CYS A 35 -7.37 -34.22 -23.15
C CYS A 35 -8.80 -34.30 -22.59
N LYS A 36 -9.54 -35.39 -22.87
CA LYS A 36 -10.97 -35.55 -22.54
C LYS A 36 -11.29 -35.51 -21.03
N GLU A 37 -10.33 -35.86 -20.17
CA GLU A 37 -10.53 -35.98 -18.70
C GLU A 37 -9.89 -34.84 -17.89
N THR A 38 -9.45 -33.77 -18.54
CA THR A 38 -8.86 -32.64 -17.79
C THR A 38 -9.92 -31.92 -16.94
N LYS A 39 -9.52 -31.40 -15.77
CA LYS A 39 -10.34 -30.58 -14.87
C LYS A 39 -10.87 -29.26 -15.48
N GLN A 40 -10.63 -29.01 -16.77
CA GLN A 40 -10.95 -27.76 -17.44
C GLN A 40 -12.32 -27.82 -18.13
N GLN A 41 -13.17 -26.84 -17.84
CA GLN A 41 -14.51 -26.73 -18.39
C GLN A 41 -14.47 -26.15 -19.83
N VAL A 42 -15.38 -26.61 -20.69
CA VAL A 42 -15.62 -26.06 -22.03
C VAL A 42 -16.98 -25.39 -22.03
N TYR A 43 -17.09 -24.21 -22.63
CA TYR A 43 -18.33 -23.44 -22.66
C TYR A 43 -18.75 -23.16 -24.10
N GLY A 44 -19.97 -23.55 -24.45
CA GLY A 44 -20.53 -23.40 -25.79
C GLY A 44 -20.46 -24.64 -26.67
N THR A 45 -21.04 -24.52 -27.86
CA THR A 45 -21.17 -25.59 -28.86
C THR A 45 -21.01 -24.97 -30.25
N GLY A 46 -20.04 -25.44 -31.03
CA GLY A 46 -19.67 -24.86 -32.32
C GLY A 46 -18.90 -23.54 -32.18
N VAL A 47 -19.48 -22.57 -31.46
CA VAL A 47 -18.79 -21.37 -30.99
C VAL A 47 -18.54 -21.50 -29.49
N PHE A 48 -17.29 -21.32 -29.08
CA PHE A 48 -16.84 -21.51 -27.71
C PHE A 48 -16.37 -20.19 -27.11
N ALA A 49 -16.64 -19.97 -25.83
CA ALA A 49 -16.11 -18.80 -25.12
C ALA A 49 -14.59 -18.95 -24.96
N SER A 50 -13.82 -17.87 -25.11
CA SER A 50 -12.34 -17.92 -25.11
C SER A 50 -11.70 -18.45 -23.83
N ILE A 51 -12.45 -18.52 -22.73
CA ILE A 51 -12.04 -19.18 -21.49
C ILE A 51 -12.01 -20.72 -21.59
N SER A 52 -12.53 -21.31 -22.66
CA SER A 52 -12.56 -22.77 -22.85
C SER A 52 -11.20 -23.32 -23.30
N SER A 53 -10.89 -24.54 -22.87
CA SER A 53 -9.75 -25.31 -23.39
C SER A 53 -9.90 -25.53 -24.90
N ILE A 54 -8.84 -25.22 -25.65
CA ILE A 54 -8.81 -25.37 -27.11
C ILE A 54 -8.96 -26.84 -27.49
N CYS A 55 -8.23 -27.73 -26.81
CA CYS A 55 -8.20 -29.16 -27.14
C CYS A 55 -9.52 -29.85 -26.80
N ASN A 56 -10.14 -29.53 -25.65
CA ASN A 56 -11.45 -30.07 -25.32
C ASN A 56 -12.56 -29.52 -26.21
N ALA A 57 -12.51 -28.24 -26.60
CA ALA A 57 -13.44 -27.69 -27.59
C ALA A 57 -13.31 -28.37 -28.97
N ALA A 58 -12.07 -28.72 -29.36
CA ALA A 58 -11.80 -29.44 -30.60
C ALA A 58 -12.28 -30.90 -30.58
N ILE A 59 -12.15 -31.59 -29.43
CA ILE A 59 -12.72 -32.93 -29.22
C ILE A 59 -14.25 -32.84 -29.22
N HIS A 60 -14.83 -31.90 -28.46
CA HIS A 60 -16.27 -31.65 -28.40
C HIS A 60 -16.87 -31.43 -29.78
N SER A 61 -16.22 -30.62 -30.61
CA SER A 61 -16.65 -30.34 -31.99
C SER A 61 -16.41 -31.49 -32.98
N GLY A 62 -15.74 -32.57 -32.57
CA GLY A 62 -15.36 -33.69 -33.43
C GLY A 62 -14.27 -33.36 -34.45
N VAL A 63 -13.57 -32.24 -34.27
CA VAL A 63 -12.46 -31.81 -35.15
C VAL A 63 -11.22 -32.70 -34.95
N ILE A 64 -11.02 -33.16 -33.73
CA ILE A 64 -10.03 -34.17 -33.35
C ILE A 64 -10.68 -35.21 -32.43
N THR A 65 -10.05 -36.36 -32.27
CA THR A 65 -10.42 -37.35 -31.26
C THR A 65 -9.51 -37.21 -30.03
N ASN A 66 -9.73 -38.04 -28.99
CA ASN A 66 -8.88 -38.07 -27.80
C ASN A 66 -7.44 -38.57 -28.07
N THR A 67 -7.09 -38.92 -29.31
CA THR A 67 -5.71 -39.21 -29.72
C THR A 67 -4.90 -37.94 -30.00
N GLY A 68 -5.52 -36.76 -29.94
CA GLY A 68 -4.88 -35.48 -30.27
C GLY A 68 -4.83 -35.20 -31.77
N GLY A 69 -4.30 -34.04 -32.15
CA GLY A 69 -4.26 -33.62 -33.55
C GLY A 69 -4.01 -32.13 -33.76
N LYS A 70 -3.92 -31.72 -35.03
CA LYS A 70 -3.75 -30.32 -35.41
C LYS A 70 -5.11 -29.62 -35.50
N VAL A 71 -5.21 -28.45 -34.87
CA VAL A 71 -6.44 -27.65 -34.80
C VAL A 71 -6.13 -26.23 -35.26
N ILE A 72 -6.94 -25.71 -36.17
CA ILE A 72 -6.96 -24.27 -36.48
C ILE A 72 -7.99 -23.61 -35.58
N VAL A 73 -7.55 -22.57 -34.87
CA VAL A 73 -8.36 -21.76 -33.96
C VAL A 73 -8.53 -20.38 -34.57
N ARG A 74 -9.78 -19.91 -34.65
CA ARG A 74 -10.10 -18.53 -35.05
C ARG A 74 -10.87 -17.85 -33.94
N LYS A 75 -10.31 -16.77 -33.40
CA LYS A 75 -10.98 -15.89 -32.44
C LYS A 75 -11.96 -14.96 -33.14
N MET A 76 -13.00 -14.58 -32.42
CA MET A 76 -14.04 -13.67 -32.89
C MET A 76 -14.67 -12.93 -31.71
N ALA A 77 -15.53 -11.96 -32.01
CA ALA A 77 -16.28 -11.25 -30.99
C ALA A 77 -17.08 -12.21 -30.10
N GLY A 78 -17.25 -11.82 -28.85
CA GLY A 78 -18.06 -12.50 -27.86
C GLY A 78 -19.53 -12.66 -28.24
N GLN A 79 -20.17 -13.73 -27.75
CA GLN A 79 -21.62 -13.90 -27.83
C GLN A 79 -22.31 -13.54 -26.50
N ASN A 80 -23.58 -13.15 -26.59
CA ASN A 80 -24.43 -12.87 -25.41
C ASN A 80 -24.85 -14.12 -24.66
N ILE A 81 -24.84 -15.29 -25.30
CA ILE A 81 -25.12 -16.58 -24.69
C ILE A 81 -24.42 -17.70 -25.46
N TYR A 82 -23.86 -18.66 -24.73
CA TYR A 82 -23.28 -19.89 -25.26
C TYR A 82 -24.10 -21.05 -24.74
N LYS A 83 -24.58 -21.92 -25.64
CA LYS A 83 -25.34 -23.12 -25.27
C LYS A 83 -24.39 -24.30 -25.08
N GLY A 84 -24.39 -24.88 -23.88
CA GLY A 84 -23.68 -26.12 -23.60
C GLY A 84 -24.37 -27.34 -24.21
N SER A 85 -23.60 -28.36 -24.54
CA SER A 85 -24.10 -29.66 -25.00
C SER A 85 -23.11 -30.77 -24.66
N ASN A 86 -23.54 -32.02 -24.76
CA ASN A 86 -22.63 -33.16 -24.67
C ASN A 86 -22.39 -33.71 -26.09
N ALA A 87 -21.15 -33.66 -26.56
CA ALA A 87 -20.77 -34.12 -27.90
C ALA A 87 -19.40 -34.78 -27.86
N ASN A 88 -19.24 -35.88 -28.60
CA ASN A 88 -17.98 -36.63 -28.71
C ASN A 88 -17.38 -37.04 -27.33
N GLY A 89 -18.26 -37.21 -26.34
CA GLY A 89 -17.94 -37.57 -24.96
C GLY A 89 -17.30 -36.44 -24.13
N VAL A 90 -17.29 -35.21 -24.62
CA VAL A 90 -16.96 -34.02 -23.83
C VAL A 90 -18.28 -33.30 -23.52
N ARG A 91 -18.50 -32.99 -22.24
CA ARG A 91 -19.65 -32.18 -21.81
C ARG A 91 -19.22 -30.71 -21.78
N SER A 92 -19.79 -29.89 -22.66
CA SER A 92 -19.69 -28.43 -22.55
C SER A 92 -20.84 -27.85 -21.73
N LEU A 93 -20.58 -26.72 -21.09
CA LEU A 93 -21.51 -25.98 -20.24
C LEU A 93 -22.06 -24.76 -20.98
N SER A 94 -23.24 -24.31 -20.58
CA SER A 94 -23.76 -23.03 -21.03
C SER A 94 -23.03 -21.90 -20.32
N LEU A 95 -22.86 -20.77 -21.01
CA LEU A 95 -22.24 -19.58 -20.45
C LEU A 95 -23.05 -18.34 -20.85
N PRO A 96 -23.29 -17.40 -19.92
CA PRO A 96 -23.80 -16.06 -20.25
C PRO A 96 -22.84 -15.28 -21.15
N LYS A 97 -23.11 -13.98 -21.34
CA LYS A 97 -22.31 -13.11 -22.20
C LYS A 97 -20.83 -13.20 -21.86
N TRP A 98 -20.00 -13.42 -22.88
CA TRP A 98 -18.55 -13.46 -22.74
C TRP A 98 -17.90 -12.68 -23.87
N ARG A 99 -16.82 -11.94 -23.58
CA ARG A 99 -16.26 -10.89 -24.45
C ARG A 99 -15.57 -11.37 -25.74
N GLU A 100 -15.06 -12.59 -25.77
CA GLU A 100 -14.30 -13.12 -26.91
C GLU A 100 -14.67 -14.59 -27.13
N SER A 101 -14.99 -14.96 -28.36
CA SER A 101 -15.28 -16.35 -28.72
C SER A 101 -14.19 -16.91 -29.61
N PHE A 102 -14.21 -18.22 -29.81
CA PHE A 102 -13.45 -18.88 -30.85
C PHE A 102 -14.21 -20.03 -31.48
N VAL A 103 -13.79 -20.37 -32.69
CA VAL A 103 -14.21 -21.59 -33.40
C VAL A 103 -12.98 -22.43 -33.73
N VAL A 104 -13.20 -23.74 -33.84
CA VAL A 104 -12.17 -24.73 -34.13
C VAL A 104 -12.46 -25.41 -35.46
N SER A 105 -11.41 -25.73 -36.22
CA SER A 105 -11.52 -26.42 -37.50
C SER A 105 -10.32 -27.33 -37.77
N VAL A 106 -10.47 -28.27 -38.70
CA VAL A 106 -9.45 -29.28 -39.02
C VAL A 106 -8.15 -28.60 -39.45
N GLY A 107 -7.02 -28.99 -38.85
CA GLY A 107 -5.70 -28.42 -39.09
C GLY A 107 -5.06 -28.72 -40.45
N LYS A 108 -5.81 -28.60 -41.55
CA LYS A 108 -5.25 -28.52 -42.91
C LYS A 108 -4.93 -27.06 -43.21
N PRO A 109 -3.66 -26.66 -43.33
CA PRO A 109 -3.31 -25.27 -43.63
C PRO A 109 -4.02 -24.80 -44.90
N LYS A 110 -4.67 -23.63 -44.86
CA LYS A 110 -5.26 -23.03 -46.07
C LYS A 110 -4.15 -22.70 -47.06
N LYS A 111 -4.34 -23.06 -48.33
CA LYS A 111 -3.39 -22.82 -49.42
C LYS A 111 -3.13 -21.30 -49.52
N GLY A 112 -1.91 -20.85 -49.19
CA GLY A 112 -1.52 -19.43 -49.21
C GLY A 112 -1.54 -18.70 -47.86
N VAL A 113 -1.94 -19.34 -46.75
CA VAL A 113 -1.92 -18.74 -45.40
C VAL A 113 -0.71 -19.25 -44.63
N ILE A 114 0.15 -18.34 -44.18
CA ILE A 114 1.30 -18.64 -43.31
C ILE A 114 0.84 -18.49 -41.86
N TYR A 115 0.88 -19.58 -41.10
CA TYR A 115 0.60 -19.56 -39.66
C TYR A 115 1.92 -19.36 -38.89
N PRO A 116 1.92 -18.57 -37.79
CA PRO A 116 3.11 -18.40 -36.95
C PRO A 116 3.62 -19.73 -36.39
N SER A 117 4.93 -19.94 -36.40
CA SER A 117 5.59 -21.13 -35.84
C SER A 117 5.70 -21.10 -34.30
N THR A 118 5.39 -19.96 -33.69
CA THR A 118 5.40 -19.71 -32.23
C THR A 118 4.06 -19.10 -31.80
N LEU A 119 3.62 -19.41 -30.59
CA LEU A 119 2.42 -18.81 -30.00
C LEU A 119 2.82 -17.64 -29.12
N ASP A 120 2.27 -16.46 -29.39
CA ASP A 120 2.39 -15.31 -28.52
C ASP A 120 1.38 -15.43 -27.39
N TYR A 121 1.86 -15.74 -26.19
CA TYR A 121 1.00 -15.78 -25.00
C TYR A 121 0.81 -14.40 -24.41
N VAL A 122 -0.37 -14.12 -23.87
CA VAL A 122 -0.62 -12.93 -23.06
C VAL A 122 0.34 -12.99 -21.87
N LYS A 123 1.29 -12.04 -21.80
CA LYS A 123 2.32 -12.02 -20.77
C LYS A 123 1.70 -11.77 -19.39
N SER A 124 1.76 -12.76 -18.50
CA SER A 124 1.78 -12.52 -17.05
C SER A 124 3.23 -12.26 -16.60
N PRO A 125 3.50 -11.33 -15.67
CA PRO A 125 4.83 -11.16 -15.11
C PRO A 125 5.28 -12.45 -14.41
N ALA A 126 6.51 -12.88 -14.66
CA ALA A 126 7.11 -14.00 -13.93
C ALA A 126 7.18 -13.67 -12.44
N VAL A 127 6.51 -14.47 -11.62
CA VAL A 127 6.70 -14.51 -10.17
C VAL A 127 8.06 -15.15 -9.92
N THR A 128 9.01 -14.39 -9.38
CA THR A 128 10.29 -14.90 -8.91
C THR A 128 10.08 -15.69 -7.62
N THR A 129 9.71 -16.97 -7.73
CA THR A 129 9.75 -17.92 -6.61
C THR A 129 11.16 -18.48 -6.46
N ALA A 130 12.00 -17.80 -5.68
CA ALA A 130 13.11 -18.45 -5.03
C ALA A 130 12.57 -19.15 -3.76
N LEU A 131 12.41 -20.47 -3.82
CA LEU A 131 12.16 -21.32 -2.65
C LEU A 131 13.47 -21.47 -1.85
N PRO A 132 13.49 -21.22 -0.53
CA PRO A 132 14.53 -21.76 0.33
C PRO A 132 14.24 -23.25 0.60
N MET A 133 15.24 -24.10 0.40
CA MET A 133 15.21 -25.51 0.76
C MET A 133 14.99 -25.69 2.27
N THR A 134 13.98 -26.47 2.62
CA THR A 134 13.72 -26.99 3.96
C THR A 134 14.74 -28.08 4.27
N ILE A 135 15.47 -27.94 5.39
CA ILE A 135 16.21 -29.04 6.02
C ILE A 135 15.50 -29.35 7.33
N THR A 136 14.99 -30.57 7.44
CA THR A 136 14.39 -31.17 8.64
C THR A 136 15.46 -31.42 9.71
N PRO A 137 15.15 -31.24 11.01
CA PRO A 137 15.91 -31.89 12.07
C PRO A 137 15.05 -32.94 12.81
N GLU A 138 15.67 -34.07 13.12
CA GLU A 138 15.23 -34.99 14.19
C GLU A 138 16.30 -35.03 15.30
N PRO A 139 15.95 -35.51 16.51
CA PRO A 139 16.36 -34.87 17.76
C PRO A 139 17.40 -35.69 18.53
N THR A 140 18.22 -35.05 19.38
CA THR A 140 18.87 -35.77 20.50
C THR A 140 19.22 -34.86 21.68
N THR A 141 18.68 -35.27 22.83
CA THR A 141 18.98 -35.07 24.26
C THR A 141 20.22 -34.29 24.73
N THR A 142 19.94 -33.37 25.67
CA THR A 142 20.51 -33.18 27.02
C THR A 142 21.89 -33.76 27.36
N THR A 143 22.85 -32.90 27.73
CA THR A 143 23.53 -32.85 29.06
C THR A 143 24.55 -31.68 29.15
N THR A 144 24.49 -30.95 30.28
CA THR A 144 25.51 -30.05 30.89
C THR A 144 26.76 -30.87 31.32
N PRO A 145 27.98 -30.33 31.64
CA PRO A 145 28.28 -29.01 32.24
C PRO A 145 29.61 -28.28 31.85
N GLU A 146 29.75 -27.06 32.40
CA GLU A 146 30.94 -26.17 32.54
C GLU A 146 32.10 -26.79 33.40
N PRO A 147 33.22 -26.10 33.70
CA PRO A 147 33.96 -24.96 33.06
C PRO A 147 35.49 -25.26 32.96
N THR A 148 36.34 -24.28 32.61
CA THR A 148 37.47 -23.72 33.43
C THR A 148 38.63 -23.08 32.58
N THR A 149 38.95 -21.81 32.93
CA THR A 149 40.28 -21.15 33.09
C THR A 149 41.26 -20.69 31.96
N THR A 150 41.62 -19.39 32.06
CA THR A 150 42.94 -18.66 31.96
C THR A 150 43.76 -18.75 30.65
N THR A 151 44.44 -17.73 30.09
CA THR A 151 45.36 -16.73 30.72
C THR A 151 45.79 -15.61 29.74
N LEU A 152 46.22 -14.48 30.33
CA LEU A 152 47.03 -13.29 29.91
C LEU A 152 47.83 -13.35 28.58
N ALA A 153 47.85 -12.32 27.72
CA ALA A 153 48.41 -10.94 27.75
C ALA A 153 49.69 -10.81 26.87
N THR A 154 49.90 -9.66 26.20
CA THR A 154 51.09 -8.77 26.29
C THR A 154 51.12 -7.71 25.16
N THR A 155 51.55 -6.53 25.57
CA THR A 155 51.68 -5.19 24.98
C THR A 155 52.84 -5.03 23.96
N THR A 156 52.80 -4.00 23.10
CA THR A 156 53.93 -3.04 22.91
C THR A 156 53.56 -1.81 22.04
N THR A 157 54.06 -0.65 22.50
CA THR A 157 54.09 0.71 21.93
C THR A 157 55.21 0.85 20.86
N THR A 158 55.44 1.91 20.04
CA THR A 158 55.57 3.36 20.32
C THR A 158 55.94 4.15 19.02
N THR A 159 55.67 5.47 19.01
CA THR A 159 56.45 6.64 18.44
C THR A 159 56.51 7.04 16.94
N THR A 160 56.04 8.28 16.67
CA THR A 160 56.44 9.32 15.65
C THR A 160 57.70 10.10 16.11
N PRO A 161 58.40 11.06 15.40
CA PRO A 161 57.95 12.19 14.52
C PRO A 161 58.99 12.62 13.38
N PRO A 162 59.21 13.89 12.91
CA PRO A 162 58.48 14.65 11.85
C PRO A 162 59.42 15.35 10.76
N PRO A 163 59.13 16.51 10.06
CA PRO A 163 59.48 16.80 8.63
C PRO A 163 60.56 17.92 8.42
N PRO A 164 60.96 18.40 7.20
CA PRO A 164 60.37 19.59 6.48
C PRO A 164 60.77 19.68 4.94
N PRO A 165 60.91 20.83 4.21
CA PRO A 165 60.06 22.01 3.95
C PRO A 165 59.81 22.38 2.45
N THR A 166 59.09 23.50 2.28
CA THR A 166 58.50 24.30 1.19
C THR A 166 59.38 24.98 0.10
N THR A 167 58.67 25.60 -0.90
CA THR A 167 58.95 26.80 -1.77
C THR A 167 59.19 26.49 -3.26
N THR A 168 58.76 27.22 -4.32
CA THR A 168 58.07 28.52 -4.55
C THR A 168 57.57 28.62 -6.03
N LYS A 169 56.62 29.57 -6.28
CA LYS A 169 55.94 30.07 -7.53
C LYS A 169 56.91 30.55 -8.68
N PRO A 170 56.51 31.11 -9.88
CA PRO A 170 55.21 31.70 -10.30
C PRO A 170 54.77 31.68 -11.82
N ARG A 171 53.51 32.13 -12.04
CA ARG A 171 53.02 33.09 -13.09
C ARG A 171 52.14 32.60 -14.29
N ALA A 172 50.85 32.94 -14.15
CA ALA A 172 49.92 33.62 -15.08
C ALA A 172 49.32 32.97 -16.36
N ALA A 173 47.98 32.97 -16.35
CA ALA A 173 47.03 33.49 -17.37
C ALA A 173 46.33 32.53 -18.35
N VAL A 174 45.08 32.22 -17.98
CA VAL A 174 43.81 32.27 -18.77
C VAL A 174 43.65 31.38 -20.00
N HIS A 175 42.86 30.31 -19.85
CA HIS A 175 41.72 29.85 -20.68
C HIS A 175 41.05 28.66 -19.94
N LYS A 176 40.11 28.90 -19.01
CA LYS A 176 38.64 28.81 -19.15
C LYS A 176 38.11 27.48 -19.73
N VAL A 177 37.30 26.81 -18.88
CA VAL A 177 36.25 25.81 -19.16
C VAL A 177 36.68 24.35 -19.30
N ARG A 178 37.00 23.72 -18.17
CA ARG A 178 36.40 22.48 -17.63
C ARG A 178 37.25 22.00 -16.45
N ASP A 179 36.59 21.36 -15.49
CA ASP A 179 37.18 20.66 -14.35
C ASP A 179 37.67 21.51 -13.18
N LEU A 180 36.71 22.01 -12.40
CA LEU A 180 36.85 22.18 -10.95
C LEU A 180 35.46 22.03 -10.30
N ILE A 181 34.91 20.82 -10.39
CA ILE A 181 33.89 20.32 -9.45
C ILE A 181 34.34 18.92 -9.04
N LEU A 182 35.15 18.85 -8.00
CA LEU A 182 35.39 17.63 -7.21
C LEU A 182 36.06 18.02 -5.89
N SER A 183 35.30 18.70 -5.03
CA SER A 183 35.34 18.52 -3.57
C SER A 183 34.23 19.34 -2.91
N SER A 184 33.00 18.98 -3.21
CA SER A 184 31.86 19.24 -2.32
C SER A 184 31.03 17.98 -2.37
N LYS A 185 30.83 17.33 -1.22
CA LYS A 185 29.93 16.18 -1.07
C LYS A 185 28.64 16.45 -1.86
N SER A 186 28.36 15.56 -2.79
CA SER A 186 27.16 15.60 -3.63
C SER A 186 25.91 15.66 -2.74
N MET A 187 25.21 16.79 -2.75
CA MET A 187 23.85 16.85 -2.24
C MET A 187 22.97 15.99 -3.16
N ASP A 188 22.19 15.08 -2.58
CA ASP A 188 21.25 14.23 -3.31
C ASP A 188 20.24 15.09 -4.09
N PRO A 189 19.91 14.73 -5.35
CA PRO A 189 19.01 15.51 -6.22
C PRO A 189 17.59 15.74 -5.65
N CYS A 190 17.17 14.97 -4.64
CA CYS A 190 15.88 15.14 -3.95
C CYS A 190 15.78 16.43 -3.11
N MET A 191 16.89 17.09 -2.77
CA MET A 191 16.87 18.30 -1.94
C MET A 191 16.58 19.59 -2.73
N LEU A 192 16.46 19.50 -4.06
CA LEU A 192 16.34 20.68 -4.92
C LEU A 192 14.93 21.32 -4.90
N TYR A 193 13.92 20.66 -4.30
CA TYR A 193 12.52 21.12 -4.28
C TYR A 193 11.79 20.96 -2.92
N CYS A 194 12.50 20.95 -1.79
CA CYS A 194 11.85 20.87 -0.47
C CYS A 194 11.30 22.24 -0.01
N LYS A 195 10.13 22.64 -0.52
CA LYS A 195 9.47 23.91 -0.14
C LYS A 195 8.29 23.65 0.81
N VAL A 196 8.58 23.63 2.11
CA VAL A 196 7.61 23.34 3.20
C VAL A 196 7.75 24.29 4.37
N ASP A 197 6.66 24.49 5.12
CA ASP A 197 6.63 25.31 6.33
C ASP A 197 6.55 24.37 7.55
N LEU A 198 7.68 24.21 8.25
CA LEU A 198 7.86 23.25 9.33
C LEU A 198 7.74 23.92 10.68
N ALA A 199 6.85 23.41 11.53
CA ALA A 199 6.75 23.74 12.94
C ALA A 199 7.19 22.54 13.77
N PHE A 200 8.27 22.69 14.54
CA PHE A 200 8.64 21.69 15.54
C PHE A 200 7.99 22.05 16.88
N LEU A 201 7.24 21.11 17.44
CA LEU A 201 6.68 21.21 18.79
C LEU A 201 7.61 20.44 19.70
N MET A 202 8.42 21.15 20.48
CA MET A 202 9.37 20.57 21.42
C MET A 202 8.80 20.54 22.83
N ASP A 203 8.99 19.43 23.53
CA ASP A 203 8.57 19.29 24.92
C ASP A 203 9.48 20.15 25.80
N GLY A 204 8.89 21.10 26.51
CA GLY A 204 9.54 21.96 27.49
C GLY A 204 9.16 21.64 28.93
N SER A 205 8.31 20.63 29.17
CA SER A 205 7.76 20.27 30.48
C SER A 205 8.84 19.88 31.49
N TRP A 206 8.49 19.77 32.78
CA TRP A 206 9.47 19.36 33.79
C TRP A 206 9.80 17.86 33.79
N SER A 207 8.91 17.01 33.26
CA SER A 207 9.08 15.55 33.26
C SER A 207 10.30 15.09 32.47
N ILE A 208 10.64 15.77 31.36
CA ILE A 208 11.76 15.39 30.49
C ILE A 208 13.14 15.63 31.15
N GLY A 209 13.22 16.59 32.08
CA GLY A 209 14.48 17.06 32.66
C GLY A 209 15.46 17.73 31.68
N LYS A 210 16.49 18.39 32.26
CA LYS A 210 17.45 19.23 31.49
C LYS A 210 18.25 18.45 30.45
N ARG A 211 18.56 17.17 30.73
CA ARG A 211 19.36 16.31 29.84
C ARG A 211 18.60 15.98 28.57
N ARG A 212 17.34 15.51 28.67
CA ARG A 212 16.53 15.17 27.49
C ARG A 212 16.09 16.42 26.72
N PHE A 213 15.88 17.54 27.42
CA PHE A 213 15.70 18.83 26.75
C PHE A 213 16.91 19.23 25.89
N LYS A 214 18.15 19.05 26.38
CA LYS A 214 19.34 19.30 25.57
C LYS A 214 19.43 18.39 24.35
N ILE A 215 19.02 17.13 24.49
CA ILE A 215 18.92 16.16 23.38
C ILE A 215 17.95 16.65 22.29
N GLN A 216 16.77 17.15 22.66
CA GLN A 216 15.83 17.75 21.71
C GLN A 216 16.47 18.87 20.89
N LYS A 217 17.19 19.77 21.57
CA LYS A 217 17.90 20.89 20.91
C LYS A 217 18.96 20.42 19.93
N ASP A 218 19.73 19.41 20.29
CA ASP A 218 20.79 18.88 19.44
C ASP A 218 20.20 18.17 18.20
N PHE A 219 19.11 17.42 18.36
CA PHE A 219 18.36 16.81 17.25
C PHE A 219 17.81 17.87 16.27
N LEU A 220 17.11 18.88 16.80
CA LEU A 220 16.55 19.97 15.99
C LEU A 220 17.65 20.73 15.23
N SER A 221 18.81 20.92 15.86
CA SER A 221 19.99 21.54 15.25
C SER A 221 20.56 20.72 14.10
N GLU A 222 20.55 19.40 14.21
CA GLU A 222 21.00 18.47 13.15
C GLU A 222 20.00 18.44 11.99
N VAL A 223 18.70 18.41 12.29
CA VAL A 223 17.62 18.47 11.30
C VAL A 223 17.71 19.77 10.51
N ALA A 224 17.82 20.93 11.17
CA ALA A 224 17.91 22.24 10.54
C ALA A 224 19.07 22.33 9.53
N GLN A 225 20.21 21.75 9.88
CA GLN A 225 21.38 21.69 9.00
C GLN A 225 21.16 20.71 7.84
N THR A 226 20.56 19.55 8.11
CA THR A 226 20.36 18.51 7.09
C THR A 226 19.35 18.93 6.04
N ILE A 227 18.22 19.54 6.42
CA ILE A 227 17.20 20.04 5.47
C ILE A 227 17.61 21.34 4.77
N ASN A 228 18.75 21.94 5.16
CA ASN A 228 19.24 23.21 4.66
C ASN A 228 18.16 24.32 4.74
N VAL A 229 17.67 24.59 5.95
CA VAL A 229 16.64 25.62 6.20
C VAL A 229 17.02 26.94 5.54
N GLY A 230 16.05 27.54 4.84
CA GLY A 230 16.19 28.87 4.28
C GLY A 230 14.97 29.32 3.47
N VAL A 231 14.93 30.62 3.17
CA VAL A 231 13.75 31.27 2.56
C VAL A 231 13.36 30.73 1.18
N ALA A 232 14.32 30.21 0.43
CA ALA A 232 14.11 29.57 -0.88
C ALA A 232 13.68 28.10 -0.78
N GLY A 233 13.79 27.47 0.39
CA GLY A 233 13.55 26.05 0.63
C GLY A 233 12.62 25.82 1.83
N PRO A 234 12.96 24.91 2.75
CA PRO A 234 12.15 24.67 3.94
C PRO A 234 12.34 25.79 4.95
N MET A 235 11.23 26.32 5.47
CA MET A 235 11.25 27.25 6.60
C MET A 235 11.02 26.45 7.89
N MET A 236 11.76 26.77 8.94
CA MET A 236 11.70 26.04 10.21
C MET A 236 11.35 26.98 11.35
N GLY A 237 10.31 26.57 12.06
CA GLY A 237 9.74 27.16 13.23
C GLY A 237 9.90 26.27 14.44
N LEU A 238 9.94 26.87 15.63
CA LEU A 238 10.03 26.13 16.88
C LEU A 238 9.07 26.69 17.93
N ILE A 239 8.27 25.79 18.48
CA ILE A 239 7.32 26.06 19.55
C ILE A 239 7.69 25.14 20.71
N GLN A 240 7.91 25.73 21.89
CA GLN A 240 8.09 24.98 23.12
C GLN A 240 6.73 24.84 23.81
N TYR A 241 6.33 23.62 24.14
CA TYR A 241 5.09 23.38 24.88
C TYR A 241 5.36 22.93 26.32
N GLY A 242 4.43 23.25 27.20
CA GLY A 242 4.47 23.01 28.64
C GLY A 242 3.05 23.12 29.17
N ASP A 243 2.84 23.96 30.18
CA ASP A 243 1.47 24.36 30.57
C ASP A 243 0.76 25.10 29.44
N ASP A 244 1.46 26.03 28.80
CA ASP A 244 1.02 26.78 27.62
C ASP A 244 2.13 26.84 26.56
N PRO A 245 1.78 26.74 25.26
CA PRO A 245 2.75 26.75 24.17
C PRO A 245 3.30 28.16 23.90
N VAL A 246 4.61 28.25 23.65
CA VAL A 246 5.34 29.49 23.37
C VAL A 246 6.11 29.35 22.06
N THR A 247 5.98 30.34 21.17
CA THR A 247 6.80 30.41 19.96
C THR A 247 8.21 30.90 20.31
N GLU A 248 9.21 30.03 20.16
CA GLU A 248 10.63 30.37 20.34
C GLU A 248 11.23 30.90 19.04
N ILE A 249 10.80 30.33 17.90
CA ILE A 249 11.27 30.70 16.56
C ILE A 249 10.06 30.73 15.63
N SER A 250 9.82 31.87 14.96
CA SER A 250 8.82 31.99 13.89
C SER A 250 9.42 31.56 12.54
N LEU A 251 8.60 31.18 11.56
CA LEU A 251 9.06 30.72 10.23
C LEU A 251 9.90 31.79 9.51
N LYS A 252 9.66 33.08 9.80
CA LYS A 252 10.39 34.22 9.23
C LYS A 252 11.60 34.69 10.06
N SER A 253 11.84 34.12 11.25
CA SER A 253 12.84 34.64 12.19
C SER A 253 14.27 34.51 11.67
N TYR A 254 14.57 33.45 10.91
CA TYR A 254 15.93 33.15 10.45
C TYR A 254 15.91 32.70 8.99
N SER A 255 16.97 33.08 8.27
CA SER A 255 17.07 32.87 6.82
C SER A 255 17.97 31.70 6.42
N ASN A 256 18.72 31.13 7.36
CA ASN A 256 19.67 30.05 7.12
C ASN A 256 19.82 29.11 8.32
N SER A 257 20.23 27.87 8.04
CA SER A 257 20.38 26.79 9.02
C SER A 257 21.39 27.08 10.15
N ARG A 258 22.42 27.90 9.90
CA ARG A 258 23.41 28.26 10.93
C ARG A 258 22.81 29.16 12.01
N GLU A 259 22.05 30.17 11.61
CA GLU A 259 21.34 31.05 12.55
C GLU A 259 20.30 30.29 13.36
N VAL A 260 19.51 29.42 12.71
CA VAL A 260 18.53 28.56 13.37
C VAL A 260 19.21 27.69 14.43
N LYS A 261 20.35 27.07 14.12
CA LYS A 261 21.14 26.30 15.09
C LYS A 261 21.54 27.14 16.30
N SER A 262 22.14 28.30 16.07
CA SER A 262 22.58 29.19 17.17
C SER A 262 21.41 29.70 18.00
N ALA A 263 20.23 29.87 17.41
CA ALA A 263 19.01 30.22 18.12
C ALA A 263 18.53 29.06 19.00
N ILE A 264 18.45 27.84 18.44
CA ILE A 264 18.04 26.63 19.16
C ILE A 264 18.90 26.43 20.40
N GLU A 265 20.23 26.55 20.29
CA GLU A 265 21.15 26.34 21.42
C GLU A 265 20.84 27.23 22.64
N LYS A 266 20.34 28.45 22.41
CA LYS A 266 20.03 29.46 23.44
C LYS A 266 18.67 29.25 24.13
N ILE A 267 17.82 28.38 23.60
CA ILE A 267 16.47 28.16 24.14
C ILE A 267 16.59 27.52 25.53
N ALA A 268 15.86 28.12 26.47
CA ALA A 268 15.76 27.67 27.85
C ALA A 268 14.46 26.89 28.05
N GLN A 269 14.54 25.85 28.89
CA GLN A 269 13.39 25.02 29.26
C GLN A 269 12.41 25.84 30.10
N LYS A 270 11.14 25.90 29.68
CA LYS A 270 10.09 26.70 30.33
C LYS A 270 9.39 25.96 31.46
N GLY A 271 9.22 24.65 31.32
CA GLY A 271 8.56 23.81 32.30
C GLY A 271 7.07 23.66 32.16
N GLY A 272 6.47 23.11 33.22
CA GLY A 272 5.04 22.81 33.31
C GLY A 272 4.70 21.36 32.97
N LEU A 273 3.44 21.12 32.66
CA LEU A 273 2.89 19.82 32.21
C LEU A 273 3.20 19.55 30.73
N SER A 274 2.98 18.34 30.23
CA SER A 274 3.24 17.95 28.83
C SER A 274 1.94 18.04 28.00
N ASN A 275 1.43 19.26 27.79
CA ASN A 275 0.15 19.48 27.09
C ASN A 275 0.29 19.55 25.56
N VAL A 276 0.42 18.39 24.93
CA VAL A 276 0.55 18.25 23.47
C VAL A 276 -0.72 18.70 22.74
N GLY A 277 -1.91 18.40 23.26
CA GLY A 277 -3.18 18.80 22.67
C GLY A 277 -3.35 20.32 22.60
N LYS A 278 -3.01 21.04 23.67
CA LYS A 278 -2.93 22.51 23.66
C LYS A 278 -1.93 23.02 22.62
N ALA A 279 -0.77 22.40 22.51
CA ALA A 279 0.26 22.77 21.54
C ALA A 279 -0.24 22.63 20.10
N LEU A 280 -0.94 21.53 19.79
CA LEU A 280 -1.60 21.29 18.50
C LEU A 280 -2.71 22.30 18.21
N SER A 281 -3.52 22.65 19.22
CA SER A 281 -4.55 23.70 19.12
C SER A 281 -3.94 25.07 18.83
N TYR A 282 -2.80 25.38 19.46
CA TYR A 282 -2.08 26.65 19.24
C TYR A 282 -1.51 26.76 17.83
N ILE A 283 -0.88 25.70 17.30
CA ILE A 283 -0.36 25.78 15.94
C ILE A 283 -1.47 25.91 14.89
N ASN A 284 -2.62 25.29 15.15
CA ASN A 284 -3.80 25.36 14.31
C ASN A 284 -4.40 26.78 14.28
N LYS A 285 -4.52 27.42 15.44
CA LYS A 285 -5.21 28.72 15.57
C LYS A 285 -4.31 29.93 15.34
N HIS A 286 -3.01 29.82 15.63
CA HIS A 286 -2.14 31.00 15.74
C HIS A 286 -0.84 30.86 14.95
N TYR A 287 -0.19 29.70 14.99
CA TYR A 287 1.18 29.58 14.46
C TYR A 287 1.26 29.66 12.95
N PHE A 288 0.50 28.84 12.21
CA PHE A 288 0.51 28.83 10.75
C PHE A 288 -0.28 30.00 10.15
N SER A 289 0.16 31.22 10.44
CA SER A 289 -0.41 32.49 9.98
C SER A 289 0.63 33.33 9.25
N ASP A 290 0.17 34.26 8.41
CA ASP A 290 1.05 35.18 7.67
C ASP A 290 1.95 35.99 8.61
N VAL A 291 1.44 36.33 9.80
CA VAL A 291 2.18 37.06 10.84
C VAL A 291 3.43 36.30 11.27
N ASN A 292 3.38 34.97 11.30
CA ASN A 292 4.51 34.11 11.67
C ASN A 292 5.36 33.65 10.48
N GLY A 293 5.01 34.06 9.25
CA GLY A 293 5.75 33.73 8.04
C GLY A 293 5.27 32.48 7.31
N ASN A 294 4.05 32.01 7.57
CA ASN A 294 3.42 30.97 6.75
C ASN A 294 3.31 31.49 5.30
N ARG A 295 3.71 30.68 4.32
CA ARG A 295 3.71 31.04 2.90
C ARG A 295 2.39 30.76 2.20
N GLY A 296 1.50 29.95 2.80
CA GLY A 296 0.19 29.58 2.26
C GLY A 296 0.21 28.67 1.02
N GLY A 297 1.19 28.83 0.13
CA GLY A 297 1.44 27.98 -1.04
C GLY A 297 2.45 26.85 -0.79
N ALA A 298 2.93 26.68 0.45
CA ALA A 298 3.78 25.58 0.87
C ALA A 298 3.03 24.71 1.89
N PRO A 299 3.23 23.37 1.90
CA PRO A 299 2.58 22.52 2.90
C PRO A 299 2.98 22.87 4.33
N ASN A 300 1.97 22.96 5.21
CA ASN A 300 2.17 23.09 6.65
C ASN A 300 2.46 21.72 7.26
N VAL A 301 3.55 21.63 8.01
CA VAL A 301 3.99 20.39 8.65
C VAL A 301 4.35 20.64 10.10
N ALA A 302 3.73 19.90 11.01
CA ALA A 302 4.04 19.88 12.43
C ALA A 302 4.78 18.58 12.78
N VAL A 303 5.97 18.70 13.38
CA VAL A 303 6.71 17.56 13.96
C VAL A 303 6.67 17.70 15.47
N VAL A 304 5.96 16.79 16.13
CA VAL A 304 5.77 16.79 17.59
C VAL A 304 6.80 15.87 18.21
N LEU A 305 7.71 16.45 19.00
CA LEU A 305 8.66 15.71 19.82
C LEU A 305 7.99 15.41 21.16
N VAL A 306 7.67 14.14 21.38
CA VAL A 306 7.04 13.70 22.62
C VAL A 306 8.05 12.90 23.44
N ASP A 307 8.16 13.22 24.72
CA ASP A 307 9.02 12.53 25.67
C ASP A 307 8.20 12.17 26.92
N GLY A 308 7.65 10.96 26.91
CA GLY A 308 6.67 10.49 27.90
C GLY A 308 5.22 10.59 27.43
N TRP A 309 4.29 10.56 28.38
CA TRP A 309 2.85 10.59 28.10
C TRP A 309 2.30 12.02 28.10
N PRO A 310 1.50 12.42 27.10
CA PRO A 310 0.79 13.69 27.13
C PRO A 310 -0.14 13.77 28.34
N THR A 311 -0.21 14.95 28.95
CA THR A 311 -1.06 15.22 30.12
C THR A 311 -2.43 15.79 29.74
N ASP A 312 -2.77 15.82 28.45
CA ASP A 312 -4.04 16.32 27.92
C ASP A 312 -4.58 15.48 26.75
N LYS A 313 -5.74 15.87 26.23
CA LYS A 313 -6.41 15.17 25.12
C LYS A 313 -5.77 15.56 23.79
N VAL A 314 -5.01 14.64 23.20
CA VAL A 314 -4.29 14.88 21.95
C VAL A 314 -5.13 14.53 20.73
N GLU A 315 -6.03 13.55 20.86
CA GLU A 315 -6.80 13.02 19.73
C GLU A 315 -7.63 14.10 19.03
N GLU A 316 -8.40 14.88 19.80
CA GLU A 316 -9.27 15.92 19.25
C GLU A 316 -8.48 17.12 18.69
N ALA A 317 -7.38 17.51 19.34
CA ALA A 317 -6.56 18.60 18.86
C ALA A 317 -5.78 18.22 17.59
N SER A 318 -5.24 17.00 17.55
CA SER A 318 -4.60 16.41 16.38
C SER A 318 -5.57 16.33 15.21
N ARG A 319 -6.80 15.90 15.47
CA ARG A 319 -7.88 15.93 14.48
C ARG A 319 -8.03 17.34 13.91
N LEU A 320 -8.38 18.32 14.75
CA LEU A 320 -8.64 19.71 14.33
C LEU A 320 -7.48 20.33 13.53
N ALA A 321 -6.22 20.06 13.94
CA ALA A 321 -5.05 20.53 13.24
C ALA A 321 -4.86 19.83 11.87
N ARG A 322 -5.10 18.52 11.77
CA ARG A 322 -5.11 17.84 10.46
C ARG A 322 -6.23 18.35 9.56
N GLU A 323 -7.38 18.71 10.13
CA GLU A 323 -8.51 19.25 9.36
C GLU A 323 -8.23 20.60 8.71
N SER A 324 -7.42 21.43 9.36
CA SER A 324 -7.00 22.73 8.83
C SER A 324 -5.85 22.64 7.82
N GLY A 325 -5.41 21.42 7.49
CA GLY A 325 -4.38 21.19 6.47
C GLY A 325 -2.96 21.09 7.02
N ILE A 326 -2.79 20.77 8.32
CA ILE A 326 -1.47 20.56 8.92
C ILE A 326 -1.11 19.07 8.88
N ASN A 327 0.04 18.74 8.28
CA ASN A 327 0.61 17.39 8.34
C ASN A 327 1.28 17.18 9.70
N ILE A 328 0.78 16.26 10.54
CA ILE A 328 1.38 16.01 11.86
C ILE A 328 2.18 14.70 11.86
N PHE A 329 3.43 14.77 12.30
CA PHE A 329 4.31 13.64 12.57
C PHE A 329 4.70 13.60 14.04
N PHE A 330 4.54 12.46 14.69
CA PHE A 330 4.99 12.25 16.07
C PHE A 330 6.35 11.54 16.08
N VAL A 331 7.28 12.10 16.85
CA VAL A 331 8.62 11.55 17.06
C VAL A 331 8.81 11.41 18.56
N THR A 332 9.00 10.17 19.02
CA THR A 332 9.33 9.93 20.43
C THR A 332 10.83 9.75 20.60
N ILE A 333 11.38 10.34 21.65
CA ILE A 333 12.82 10.33 21.91
C ILE A 333 13.23 9.15 22.78
N GLU A 334 12.35 8.73 23.68
CA GLU A 334 12.50 7.56 24.53
C GLU A 334 11.10 6.99 24.83
N GLY A 335 10.98 5.67 25.03
CA GLY A 335 9.71 5.08 25.46
C GLY A 335 9.35 5.60 26.85
N ALA A 336 8.08 5.89 27.08
CA ALA A 336 7.63 6.42 28.37
C ALA A 336 7.95 5.45 29.52
N ASP A 337 8.43 5.97 30.65
CA ASP A 337 8.67 5.17 31.85
C ASP A 337 7.32 4.65 32.39
N ASP A 338 7.27 3.39 32.84
CA ASP A 338 6.07 2.79 33.44
C ASP A 338 5.59 3.57 34.66
N ASN A 339 6.49 4.27 35.37
CA ASN A 339 6.14 5.12 36.51
C ASN A 339 5.38 6.39 36.13
N GLU A 340 5.50 6.86 34.88
CA GLU A 340 4.78 8.04 34.37
C GLU A 340 3.33 7.70 33.99
N LYS A 341 2.93 6.43 34.10
CA LYS A 341 1.59 5.96 33.72
C LYS A 341 0.44 6.51 34.60
N GLN A 342 0.75 7.09 35.75
CA GLN A 342 -0.28 7.58 36.69
C GLN A 342 -0.97 8.87 36.24
N ASN A 343 -0.36 9.64 35.32
CA ASN A 343 -0.88 10.94 34.87
C ASN A 343 -1.50 10.90 33.45
N LEU A 344 -1.76 9.71 32.90
CA LEU A 344 -2.37 9.60 31.57
C LEU A 344 -3.82 10.03 31.56
N VAL A 345 -4.11 11.02 30.73
CA VAL A 345 -5.49 11.33 30.30
C VAL A 345 -5.93 10.36 29.18
N GLU A 346 -5.00 9.85 28.37
CA GLU A 346 -5.26 8.90 27.28
C GLU A 346 -4.36 7.66 27.36
N THR A 347 -4.87 6.58 27.98
CA THR A 347 -4.14 5.33 28.32
C THR A 347 -3.34 4.65 27.21
N ASN A 348 -3.61 4.94 25.92
CA ASN A 348 -3.01 4.25 24.77
C ASN A 348 -2.32 5.18 23.76
N PHE A 349 -1.96 6.41 24.13
CA PHE A 349 -1.42 7.41 23.19
C PHE A 349 -0.32 6.86 22.25
N VAL A 350 0.72 6.18 22.78
CA VAL A 350 1.82 5.63 21.97
C VAL A 350 1.37 4.58 20.95
N ASP A 351 0.39 3.74 21.29
CA ASP A 351 -0.21 2.76 20.37
C ASP A 351 -1.10 3.43 19.29
N LYS A 352 -1.56 4.67 19.54
CA LYS A 352 -2.49 5.41 18.70
C LYS A 352 -1.85 6.32 17.63
N VAL A 353 -0.57 6.72 17.78
CA VAL A 353 0.09 7.73 16.91
C VAL A 353 1.12 7.21 15.91
N GLY A 354 1.29 5.89 15.76
CA GLY A 354 2.17 5.33 14.72
C GLY A 354 3.59 5.88 14.82
N VAL A 355 4.18 5.77 16.00
CA VAL A 355 5.38 6.49 16.38
C VAL A 355 6.62 5.95 15.66
N LEU A 356 7.49 6.85 15.19
CA LEU A 356 8.88 6.51 14.86
C LEU A 356 9.66 6.27 16.16
N SER A 357 9.44 5.12 16.80
CA SER A 357 10.13 4.73 18.04
C SER A 357 11.59 4.45 17.74
N GLN A 358 12.48 5.28 18.28
CA GLN A 358 13.91 5.19 18.03
C GLN A 358 14.68 5.42 19.32
N SER A 359 15.63 4.51 19.62
CA SER A 359 16.63 4.75 20.67
C SER A 359 17.56 5.90 20.26
N TRP A 360 18.32 6.45 21.21
CA TRP A 360 19.29 7.55 21.00
C TRP A 360 20.24 7.36 19.80
N PHE A 361 20.74 6.14 19.56
CA PHE A 361 21.60 5.82 18.40
C PHE A 361 20.85 5.83 17.07
N ALA A 362 19.52 5.71 17.12
CA ALA A 362 18.63 5.71 15.98
C ALA A 362 18.15 7.13 15.63
N LEU A 363 18.04 8.11 16.54
CA LEU A 363 17.64 9.50 16.19
C LEU A 363 18.43 10.12 15.02
N ARG A 364 19.76 9.90 14.93
CA ARG A 364 20.55 10.28 13.75
C ARG A 364 20.16 9.53 12.48
N LYS A 365 19.83 8.25 12.60
CA LYS A 365 19.23 7.45 11.52
C LYS A 365 17.80 7.88 11.20
N ALA A 366 17.08 8.52 12.12
CA ALA A 366 15.72 9.06 11.93
C ALA A 366 15.70 10.32 11.08
N VAL A 367 16.77 11.12 11.12
CA VAL A 367 16.86 12.39 10.38
C VAL A 367 16.58 12.14 8.89
N GLN A 368 17.22 11.17 8.26
CA GLN A 368 17.06 10.92 6.82
C GLN A 368 15.62 10.48 6.43
N PRO A 369 15.00 9.47 7.09
CA PRO A 369 13.59 9.14 6.87
C PRO A 369 12.63 10.30 7.17
N LEU A 370 12.89 11.09 8.21
CA LEU A 370 12.08 12.25 8.54
C LEU A 370 12.19 13.30 7.44
N VAL A 371 13.40 13.69 7.04
CA VAL A 371 13.70 14.62 5.94
C VAL A 371 12.97 14.17 4.68
N LYS A 372 13.09 12.89 4.31
CA LYS A 372 12.41 12.34 3.14
C LYS A 372 10.89 12.49 3.23
N ARG A 373 10.28 12.26 4.40
CA ARG A 373 8.83 12.43 4.60
C ARG A 373 8.39 13.89 4.61
N VAL A 374 9.13 14.78 5.27
CA VAL A 374 8.77 16.20 5.38
C VAL A 374 9.09 16.99 4.10
N CYS A 375 9.92 16.45 3.21
CA CYS A 375 10.21 17.03 1.90
C CYS A 375 9.43 16.38 0.75
N ASP A 376 8.53 15.44 1.02
CA ASP A 376 7.64 14.84 0.02
C ASP A 376 6.45 15.76 -0.24
N THR A 377 6.71 16.88 -0.94
CA THR A 377 5.72 17.95 -1.14
C THR A 377 4.44 17.45 -1.81
N ASP A 378 4.55 16.54 -2.78
CA ASP A 378 3.41 15.98 -3.51
C ASP A 378 2.46 15.23 -2.56
N ARG A 379 3.03 14.53 -1.58
CA ARG A 379 2.26 13.83 -0.54
C ARG A 379 1.72 14.78 0.54
N LEU A 380 2.47 15.82 0.89
CA LEU A 380 2.14 16.76 1.98
C LEU A 380 1.09 17.81 1.61
N VAL A 381 0.99 18.22 0.34
CA VAL A 381 -0.09 19.09 -0.15
C VAL A 381 -1.47 18.47 0.12
N CYS A 382 -1.52 17.16 0.30
CA CYS A 382 -2.74 16.43 0.58
C CYS A 382 -3.08 16.30 2.08
N SER A 383 -2.37 16.92 3.03
CA SER A 383 -2.32 16.67 4.51
C SER A 383 -3.56 16.32 5.34
N LYS A 384 -4.77 16.70 4.93
CA LYS A 384 -5.99 15.95 5.25
C LYS A 384 -6.12 14.91 4.14
N THR A 385 -5.26 13.90 4.19
CA THR A 385 -5.11 13.03 3.03
C THR A 385 -6.22 12.01 3.11
N CYS A 386 -6.76 11.67 1.96
CA CYS A 386 -7.35 10.37 1.75
C CYS A 386 -6.51 9.18 2.25
N LEU A 387 -5.24 9.34 2.65
CA LEU A 387 -4.38 8.24 3.09
C LEU A 387 -4.38 8.05 4.62
N ASN A 388 -4.88 9.02 5.40
CA ASN A 388 -4.76 9.00 6.87
C ASN A 388 -6.04 9.40 7.63
N ALA A 389 -7.19 9.56 6.98
CA ALA A 389 -8.41 10.02 7.64
C ALA A 389 -9.63 9.14 7.34
N ASN A 390 -9.44 7.82 7.21
CA ASN A 390 -10.52 6.90 6.82
C ASN A 390 -10.72 5.75 7.80
N ASP A 391 -11.95 5.26 7.84
CA ASP A 391 -12.29 3.93 8.34
C ASP A 391 -12.64 3.07 7.13
N ILE A 392 -11.77 2.11 6.78
CA ILE A 392 -11.90 1.27 5.59
C ILE A 392 -12.34 -0.14 6.01
N ALA A 393 -13.56 -0.52 5.67
CA ALA A 393 -14.05 -1.88 5.86
C ALA A 393 -13.88 -2.71 4.58
N PHE A 394 -13.19 -3.85 4.68
CA PHE A 394 -13.18 -4.86 3.62
C PHE A 394 -14.28 -5.88 3.88
N VAL A 395 -15.16 -6.08 2.91
CA VAL A 395 -16.21 -7.11 2.92
C VAL A 395 -15.81 -8.17 1.90
N ILE A 396 -15.28 -9.29 2.40
CA ILE A 396 -14.49 -10.24 1.63
C ILE A 396 -15.29 -11.52 1.39
N ASP A 397 -15.53 -11.84 0.12
CA ASP A 397 -16.16 -13.08 -0.30
C ASP A 397 -15.25 -14.29 -0.02
N GLY A 398 -15.73 -15.18 0.83
CA GLY A 398 -15.09 -16.45 1.19
C GLY A 398 -15.81 -17.66 0.58
N SER A 399 -16.67 -17.47 -0.42
CA SER A 399 -17.51 -18.49 -1.03
C SER A 399 -16.71 -19.58 -1.75
N SER A 400 -17.39 -20.69 -2.04
CA SER A 400 -16.82 -21.86 -2.71
C SER A 400 -16.33 -21.57 -4.13
N SER A 401 -16.91 -20.58 -4.83
CA SER A 401 -16.51 -20.19 -6.18
C SER A 401 -15.12 -19.55 -6.21
N VAL A 402 -14.76 -18.82 -5.15
CA VAL A 402 -13.44 -18.21 -5.01
C VAL A 402 -12.38 -19.30 -4.96
N GLY A 403 -12.48 -20.23 -4.00
CA GLY A 403 -11.50 -21.28 -3.79
C GLY A 403 -10.23 -20.81 -3.04
N THR A 404 -9.52 -21.76 -2.42
CA THR A 404 -8.42 -21.48 -1.49
C THR A 404 -7.27 -20.68 -2.09
N GLY A 405 -6.87 -21.00 -3.33
CA GLY A 405 -5.77 -20.31 -4.02
C GLY A 405 -6.09 -18.85 -4.32
N ASN A 406 -7.25 -18.61 -4.93
CA ASN A 406 -7.71 -17.26 -5.28
C ASN A 406 -8.01 -16.42 -4.04
N PHE A 407 -8.50 -17.04 -2.95
CA PHE A 407 -8.72 -16.33 -1.69
C PHE A 407 -7.42 -15.73 -1.15
N ARG A 408 -6.27 -16.40 -1.33
CA ARG A 408 -4.97 -15.81 -0.99
C ARG A 408 -4.63 -14.60 -1.87
N THR A 409 -4.99 -14.62 -3.15
CA THR A 409 -4.84 -13.46 -4.04
C THR A 409 -5.74 -12.29 -3.60
N VAL A 410 -6.97 -12.56 -3.16
CA VAL A 410 -7.86 -11.53 -2.57
C VAL A 410 -7.24 -10.92 -1.31
N LEU A 411 -6.72 -11.73 -0.38
CA LEU A 411 -6.05 -11.21 0.82
C LEU A 411 -4.78 -10.40 0.49
N GLN A 412 -4.02 -10.80 -0.54
CA GLN A 412 -2.89 -10.02 -1.02
C GLN A 412 -3.34 -8.67 -1.59
N PHE A 413 -4.45 -8.64 -2.33
CA PHE A 413 -5.04 -7.42 -2.85
C PHE A 413 -5.50 -6.48 -1.73
N VAL A 414 -6.21 -6.98 -0.71
CA VAL A 414 -6.59 -6.24 0.50
C VAL A 414 -5.35 -5.68 1.21
N ALA A 415 -4.30 -6.49 1.34
CA ALA A 415 -3.03 -6.04 1.90
C ALA A 415 -2.33 -4.98 1.03
N ASN A 416 -2.43 -5.06 -0.29
CA ASN A 416 -1.84 -4.07 -1.21
C ASN A 416 -2.53 -2.71 -1.06
N ILE A 417 -3.86 -2.66 -1.01
CA ILE A 417 -4.60 -1.44 -0.70
C ILE A 417 -4.19 -0.91 0.68
N THR A 418 -4.18 -1.76 1.70
CA THR A 418 -3.86 -1.38 3.08
C THR A 418 -2.47 -0.75 3.23
N ARG A 419 -1.49 -1.14 2.39
CA ARG A 419 -0.11 -0.59 2.44
C ARG A 419 -0.04 0.90 2.06
N GLU A 420 -0.96 1.37 1.23
CA GLU A 420 -0.98 2.74 0.72
C GLU A 420 -1.46 3.76 1.77
N PHE A 421 -2.20 3.31 2.78
CA PHE A 421 -2.71 4.16 3.86
C PHE A 421 -1.77 4.17 5.06
N GLU A 422 -1.77 5.27 5.83
CA GLU A 422 -1.12 5.32 7.14
C GLU A 422 -2.06 4.80 8.22
N ILE A 423 -1.61 3.76 8.93
CA ILE A 423 -2.43 2.99 9.87
C ILE A 423 -2.06 3.38 11.30
N SER A 424 -3.02 3.92 12.02
CA SER A 424 -2.97 4.20 13.45
C SER A 424 -4.41 4.45 13.96
N ASP A 425 -4.63 4.50 15.27
CA ASP A 425 -5.97 4.81 15.80
C ASP A 425 -6.39 6.27 15.51
N THR A 426 -5.41 7.16 15.36
CA THR A 426 -5.63 8.56 14.97
C THR A 426 -5.63 8.77 13.47
N ASP A 427 -5.05 7.86 12.68
CA ASP A 427 -5.00 7.88 11.21
C ASP A 427 -6.01 6.89 10.58
N THR A 428 -5.69 6.23 9.47
CA THR A 428 -6.62 5.28 8.83
C THR A 428 -6.76 4.01 9.68
N ARG A 429 -7.98 3.55 9.90
CA ARG A 429 -8.28 2.28 10.58
C ARG A 429 -8.93 1.32 9.59
N VAL A 430 -8.62 0.03 9.73
CA VAL A 430 -9.12 -1.00 8.83
C VAL A 430 -9.88 -2.06 9.61
N GLY A 431 -11.02 -2.46 9.08
CA GLY A 431 -11.82 -3.57 9.57
C GLY A 431 -12.05 -4.59 8.45
N ALA A 432 -12.26 -5.85 8.80
CA ALA A 432 -12.52 -6.90 7.84
C ALA A 432 -13.68 -7.79 8.28
N VAL A 433 -14.62 -7.99 7.36
CA VAL A 433 -15.70 -8.98 7.44
C VAL A 433 -15.48 -9.98 6.32
N GLN A 434 -15.52 -11.26 6.66
CA GLN A 434 -15.60 -12.34 5.67
C GLN A 434 -17.05 -12.84 5.60
N TYR A 435 -17.53 -13.18 4.41
CA TYR A 435 -18.88 -13.72 4.25
C TYR A 435 -18.95 -14.92 3.30
N THR A 436 -19.95 -15.76 3.55
CA THR A 436 -20.41 -16.83 2.67
C THR A 436 -21.95 -16.81 2.61
N TYR A 437 -22.63 -17.88 3.03
CA TYR A 437 -24.04 -17.82 3.46
C TYR A 437 -24.20 -17.01 4.76
N GLU A 438 -23.19 -17.09 5.63
CA GLU A 438 -23.12 -16.42 6.93
C GLU A 438 -21.99 -15.38 6.94
N GLN A 439 -22.02 -14.45 7.89
CA GLN A 439 -21.07 -13.35 8.00
C GLN A 439 -20.23 -13.51 9.28
N ARG A 440 -18.94 -13.19 9.17
CA ARG A 440 -18.00 -13.24 10.28
C ARG A 440 -17.15 -11.98 10.32
N LEU A 441 -17.07 -11.37 11.50
CA LEU A 441 -16.07 -10.35 11.80
C LEU A 441 -14.69 -11.00 11.96
N GLU A 442 -13.75 -10.66 11.10
CA GLU A 442 -12.35 -11.09 11.24
C GLU A 442 -11.62 -10.18 12.24
N PHE A 443 -11.81 -8.86 12.08
CA PHE A 443 -11.36 -7.86 13.07
C PHE A 443 -12.07 -6.51 12.88
N GLY A 444 -12.24 -5.78 13.98
CA GLY A 444 -12.88 -4.47 14.01
C GLY A 444 -11.93 -3.30 13.75
N PHE A 445 -12.50 -2.09 13.54
CA PHE A 445 -11.72 -0.85 13.53
C PHE A 445 -10.98 -0.66 14.86
N GLY A 446 -9.71 -0.29 14.80
CA GLY A 446 -8.89 -0.02 15.98
C GLY A 446 -8.34 -1.26 16.70
N GLN A 447 -8.67 -2.47 16.24
CA GLN A 447 -8.12 -3.71 16.79
C GLN A 447 -6.62 -3.88 16.47
N TYR A 448 -6.20 -3.42 15.29
CA TYR A 448 -4.80 -3.40 14.87
C TYR A 448 -4.43 -1.97 14.45
N ASN A 449 -3.70 -1.27 15.33
CA ASN A 449 -3.26 0.12 15.10
C ASN A 449 -1.84 0.21 14.54
N ASN A 450 -1.16 -0.92 14.39
CA ASN A 450 0.15 -1.03 13.77
C ASN A 450 0.01 -1.62 12.36
N LYS A 451 0.59 -0.94 11.35
CA LYS A 451 0.53 -1.39 9.95
C LYS A 451 1.07 -2.80 9.75
N ALA A 452 2.18 -3.16 10.39
CA ALA A 452 2.78 -4.48 10.25
C ALA A 452 1.89 -5.58 10.86
N GLU A 453 1.31 -5.33 12.03
CA GLU A 453 0.39 -6.26 12.69
C GLU A 453 -0.90 -6.45 11.90
N LEU A 454 -1.49 -5.36 11.40
CA LEU A 454 -2.67 -5.39 10.55
C LEU A 454 -2.42 -6.21 9.28
N LEU A 455 -1.30 -5.98 8.58
CA LEU A 455 -0.94 -6.76 7.39
C LEU A 455 -0.74 -8.24 7.70
N ASN A 456 -0.25 -8.58 8.89
CA ASN A 456 -0.13 -9.96 9.34
C ASN A 456 -1.50 -10.56 9.72
N ALA A 457 -2.40 -9.78 10.31
CA ALA A 457 -3.77 -10.20 10.59
C ALA A 457 -4.54 -10.52 9.30
N ILE A 458 -4.47 -9.65 8.29
CA ILE A 458 -5.08 -9.88 6.96
C ILE A 458 -4.59 -11.21 6.36
N LYS A 459 -3.29 -11.48 6.40
CA LYS A 459 -2.72 -12.73 5.85
C LYS A 459 -3.21 -13.99 6.56
N ARG A 460 -3.59 -13.89 7.84
CA ARG A 460 -4.03 -15.03 8.67
C ARG A 460 -5.52 -15.32 8.59
N ILE A 461 -6.29 -14.51 7.86
CA ILE A 461 -7.70 -14.82 7.60
C ILE A 461 -7.78 -16.19 6.89
N ASN A 462 -8.61 -17.06 7.46
CA ASN A 462 -8.80 -18.42 6.96
C ASN A 462 -9.96 -18.45 5.96
N TYR A 463 -9.79 -19.22 4.89
CA TYR A 463 -10.83 -19.43 3.89
C TYR A 463 -11.96 -20.28 4.48
N TRP A 464 -13.21 -19.85 4.28
CA TRP A 464 -14.37 -20.47 4.91
C TRP A 464 -15.15 -21.41 4.00
N SER A 465 -15.31 -21.08 2.71
CA SER A 465 -16.12 -21.82 1.72
C SER A 465 -17.62 -21.83 2.04
N GLY A 466 -18.47 -21.54 1.06
CA GLY A 466 -19.93 -21.53 1.19
C GLY A 466 -20.60 -20.81 0.02
N GLY A 467 -21.80 -20.25 0.22
CA GLY A 467 -22.48 -19.43 -0.77
C GLY A 467 -22.04 -17.98 -0.74
N THR A 468 -22.77 -17.10 -1.43
CA THR A 468 -22.44 -15.69 -1.62
C THR A 468 -23.64 -14.80 -1.25
N SER A 469 -23.80 -14.48 0.03
CA SER A 469 -24.87 -13.58 0.54
C SER A 469 -24.32 -12.17 0.76
N THR A 470 -24.10 -11.45 -0.33
CA THR A 470 -23.46 -10.12 -0.34
C THR A 470 -24.34 -9.04 0.31
N GLY A 471 -25.66 -9.10 0.16
CA GLY A 471 -26.58 -8.14 0.77
C GLY A 471 -26.52 -8.18 2.30
N ALA A 472 -26.60 -9.38 2.88
CA ALA A 472 -26.43 -9.61 4.31
C ALA A 472 -25.03 -9.21 4.80
N ALA A 473 -23.99 -9.42 3.98
CA ALA A 473 -22.63 -8.99 4.31
C ALA A 473 -22.48 -7.46 4.41
N ILE A 474 -23.13 -6.72 3.51
CA ILE A 474 -23.18 -5.25 3.54
C ILE A 474 -23.86 -4.76 4.83
N THR A 475 -25.02 -5.32 5.18
CA THR A 475 -25.73 -4.98 6.42
C THR A 475 -24.89 -5.31 7.65
N TYR A 476 -24.27 -6.48 7.69
CA TYR A 476 -23.43 -6.89 8.82
C TYR A 476 -22.21 -5.99 8.99
N ALA A 477 -21.56 -5.56 7.90
CA ALA A 477 -20.46 -4.60 7.95
C ALA A 477 -20.91 -3.23 8.49
N ALA A 478 -22.09 -2.76 8.08
CA ALA A 478 -22.70 -1.54 8.61
C ALA A 478 -22.86 -1.61 10.14
N GLU A 479 -23.44 -2.69 10.63
CA GLU A 479 -23.75 -2.88 12.05
C GLU A 479 -22.52 -3.14 12.91
N GLN A 480 -21.56 -3.93 12.44
CA GLN A 480 -20.43 -4.36 13.26
C GLN A 480 -19.21 -3.45 13.19
N LEU A 481 -19.02 -2.76 12.05
CA LEU A 481 -17.88 -1.87 11.80
C LEU A 481 -18.30 -0.41 11.83
N PHE A 482 -19.20 0.02 10.93
CA PHE A 482 -19.48 1.45 10.73
C PHE A 482 -20.27 2.10 11.87
N SER A 483 -21.00 1.32 12.67
CA SER A 483 -21.59 1.79 13.94
C SER A 483 -20.54 2.26 14.96
N LYS A 484 -19.31 1.75 14.87
CA LYS A 484 -18.15 2.08 15.72
C LYS A 484 -17.16 3.02 15.04
N SER A 485 -17.52 3.54 13.87
CA SER A 485 -16.68 4.50 13.15
C SER A 485 -16.63 5.84 13.89
N LYS A 486 -15.45 6.46 13.95
CA LYS A 486 -15.31 7.77 14.61
C LYS A 486 -15.93 8.85 13.71
N PRO A 487 -16.62 9.87 14.26
CA PRO A 487 -17.30 10.91 13.46
C PRO A 487 -16.41 11.65 12.46
N ASN A 488 -15.10 11.66 12.71
CA ASN A 488 -14.09 12.36 11.91
C ASN A 488 -13.42 11.49 10.85
N LYS A 489 -13.89 10.26 10.65
CA LYS A 489 -13.36 9.33 9.66
C LYS A 489 -14.27 9.28 8.45
N ARG A 490 -13.68 9.33 7.26
CA ARG A 490 -14.39 8.95 6.04
C ARG A 490 -14.65 7.46 6.07
N LYS A 491 -15.93 7.09 5.95
CA LYS A 491 -16.38 5.70 5.99
C LYS A 491 -16.29 5.15 4.58
N ILE A 492 -15.42 4.18 4.36
CA ILE A 492 -15.21 3.55 3.06
C ILE A 492 -15.46 2.05 3.21
N MET A 493 -16.37 1.51 2.41
CA MET A 493 -16.62 0.08 2.33
C MET A 493 -16.09 -0.44 1.01
N ILE A 494 -15.30 -1.51 1.01
CA ILE A 494 -14.81 -2.16 -0.19
C ILE A 494 -15.34 -3.58 -0.20
N VAL A 495 -16.34 -3.83 -1.05
CA VAL A 495 -16.96 -5.14 -1.24
C VAL A 495 -16.23 -5.89 -2.35
N ILE A 496 -15.75 -7.09 -2.04
CA ILE A 496 -15.06 -7.96 -3.00
C ILE A 496 -15.93 -9.20 -3.18
N THR A 497 -16.25 -9.57 -4.41
CA THR A 497 -17.04 -10.76 -4.74
C THR A 497 -16.60 -11.39 -6.07
N ASP A 498 -16.79 -12.70 -6.21
CA ASP A 498 -16.53 -13.41 -7.47
C ASP A 498 -17.78 -13.97 -8.16
N GLY A 499 -18.96 -13.70 -7.61
CA GLY A 499 -20.22 -14.30 -8.04
C GLY A 499 -21.42 -13.38 -7.92
N ARG A 500 -22.59 -13.90 -8.30
CA ARG A 500 -23.89 -13.25 -8.11
C ARG A 500 -24.39 -13.54 -6.70
N SER A 501 -24.96 -12.53 -6.03
CA SER A 501 -25.50 -12.70 -4.69
C SER A 501 -26.74 -13.60 -4.66
N TYR A 502 -26.93 -14.36 -3.58
CA TYR A 502 -28.16 -15.13 -3.31
C TYR A 502 -29.30 -14.28 -2.74
N ASP A 503 -28.98 -13.09 -2.23
CA ASP A 503 -29.89 -12.14 -1.60
C ASP A 503 -29.87 -10.76 -2.30
N ASP A 504 -30.83 -9.90 -1.96
CA ASP A 504 -30.91 -8.55 -2.55
C ASP A 504 -29.80 -7.64 -2.01
N VAL A 505 -28.98 -7.11 -2.91
CA VAL A 505 -27.89 -6.18 -2.57
C VAL A 505 -28.32 -4.71 -2.57
N ARG A 506 -29.44 -4.38 -3.21
CA ARG A 506 -29.85 -3.00 -3.49
C ARG A 506 -30.31 -2.28 -2.22
N ALA A 507 -31.20 -2.90 -1.45
CA ALA A 507 -31.69 -2.30 -0.21
C ALA A 507 -30.57 -2.12 0.85
N PRO A 508 -29.71 -3.13 1.10
CA PRO A 508 -28.54 -2.96 1.97
C PRO A 508 -27.56 -1.88 1.50
N ALA A 509 -27.21 -1.84 0.21
CA ALA A 509 -26.30 -0.84 -0.34
C ALA A 509 -26.85 0.58 -0.14
N LEU A 510 -28.12 0.81 -0.49
CA LEU A 510 -28.76 2.10 -0.32
C LEU A 510 -28.82 2.53 1.15
N ALA A 511 -29.07 1.59 2.07
CA ALA A 511 -29.07 1.88 3.51
C ALA A 511 -27.69 2.34 3.99
N VAL A 512 -26.62 1.72 3.50
CA VAL A 512 -25.23 2.06 3.84
C VAL A 512 -24.82 3.41 3.23
N HIS A 513 -25.21 3.70 1.99
CA HIS A 513 -24.98 5.01 1.36
C HIS A 513 -25.62 6.15 2.17
N ARG A 514 -26.86 5.95 2.65
CA ARG A 514 -27.58 6.93 3.50
C ARG A 514 -26.90 7.20 4.85
N GLN A 515 -26.02 6.30 5.31
CA GLN A 515 -25.23 6.49 6.53
C GLN A 515 -23.91 7.24 6.29
N GLY A 516 -23.71 7.76 5.08
CA GLY A 516 -22.50 8.49 4.67
C GLY A 516 -21.31 7.57 4.40
N VAL A 517 -21.56 6.29 4.13
CA VAL A 517 -20.52 5.32 3.74
C VAL A 517 -20.38 5.32 2.22
N ILE A 518 -19.15 5.53 1.75
CA ILE A 518 -18.80 5.43 0.33
C ILE A 518 -18.44 3.96 0.05
N ALA A 519 -19.23 3.32 -0.79
CA ALA A 519 -19.09 1.92 -1.13
C ALA A 519 -18.38 1.75 -2.49
N TYR A 520 -17.33 0.94 -2.49
CA TYR A 520 -16.61 0.44 -3.65
C TYR A 520 -16.97 -1.03 -3.84
N SER A 521 -17.17 -1.46 -5.09
CA SER A 521 -17.48 -2.84 -5.43
C SER A 521 -16.44 -3.39 -6.40
N ILE A 522 -15.95 -4.59 -6.11
CA ILE A 522 -14.86 -5.25 -6.84
C ILE A 522 -15.34 -6.64 -7.20
N GLY A 523 -15.78 -6.78 -8.44
CA GLY A 523 -16.19 -8.04 -9.02
C GLY A 523 -15.05 -8.74 -9.72
N ILE A 524 -14.94 -10.04 -9.49
CA ILE A 524 -13.91 -10.89 -10.08
C ILE A 524 -14.58 -12.00 -10.88
N ALA A 525 -14.00 -12.37 -12.02
CA ALA A 525 -14.41 -13.51 -12.85
C ALA A 525 -15.91 -13.53 -13.23
N TRP A 526 -16.76 -14.16 -12.41
CA TRP A 526 -18.18 -14.36 -12.70
C TRP A 526 -19.11 -13.37 -11.96
N ALA A 527 -18.54 -12.36 -11.30
CA ALA A 527 -19.30 -11.35 -10.57
C ALA A 527 -20.35 -10.67 -11.46
N ALA A 528 -21.54 -10.47 -10.91
CA ALA A 528 -22.65 -9.82 -11.58
C ALA A 528 -22.41 -8.30 -11.66
N GLN A 529 -21.99 -7.80 -12.82
CA GLN A 529 -21.64 -6.38 -12.99
C GLN A 529 -22.79 -5.43 -12.65
N ASP A 530 -24.03 -5.83 -12.93
CA ASP A 530 -25.25 -5.11 -12.54
C ASP A 530 -25.34 -4.95 -11.01
N GLU A 531 -25.00 -5.98 -10.23
CA GLU A 531 -24.99 -5.90 -8.76
C GLU A 531 -23.87 -5.00 -8.24
N LEU A 532 -22.70 -5.02 -8.89
CA LEU A 532 -21.58 -4.15 -8.51
C LEU A 532 -21.94 -2.67 -8.63
N GLU A 533 -22.64 -2.29 -9.70
CA GLU A 533 -23.09 -0.92 -9.93
C GLU A 533 -24.09 -0.46 -8.84
N TYR A 534 -25.00 -1.35 -8.39
CA TYR A 534 -25.91 -1.04 -7.28
C TYR A 534 -25.23 -0.96 -5.91
N ILE A 535 -24.17 -1.75 -5.69
CA ILE A 535 -23.41 -1.71 -4.43
C ILE A 535 -22.58 -0.44 -4.35
N ALA A 536 -21.99 -0.03 -5.48
CA ALA A 536 -21.14 1.14 -5.59
C ALA A 536 -21.92 2.44 -5.29
N THR A 537 -21.27 3.39 -4.62
CA THR A 537 -21.83 4.74 -4.45
C THR A 537 -21.71 5.52 -5.76
N ASP A 538 -22.64 6.43 -6.04
CA ASP A 538 -22.55 7.28 -7.23
C ASP A 538 -21.33 8.23 -7.20
N PRO A 539 -20.63 8.45 -8.34
CA PRO A 539 -20.85 7.81 -9.63
C PRO A 539 -20.34 6.36 -9.65
N ASP A 540 -21.27 5.43 -9.86
CA ASP A 540 -21.07 3.98 -9.88
C ASP A 540 -19.88 3.52 -10.76
N LYS A 541 -19.66 4.17 -11.91
CA LYS A 541 -18.54 3.86 -12.83
C LYS A 541 -17.14 4.14 -12.27
N GLU A 542 -17.03 4.98 -11.25
CA GLU A 542 -15.76 5.25 -10.56
C GLU A 542 -15.58 4.44 -9.28
N HIS A 543 -16.65 3.82 -8.78
CA HIS A 543 -16.62 3.02 -7.54
C HIS A 543 -16.84 1.52 -7.78
N SER A 544 -17.24 1.12 -8.99
CA SER A 544 -17.34 -0.27 -9.41
C SER A 544 -16.16 -0.68 -10.29
N PHE A 545 -15.61 -1.85 -9.99
CA PHE A 545 -14.45 -2.42 -10.68
C PHE A 545 -14.75 -3.87 -11.03
N PHE A 546 -14.46 -4.25 -12.27
CA PHE A 546 -14.59 -5.63 -12.73
C PHE A 546 -13.26 -6.13 -13.29
N VAL A 547 -12.86 -7.33 -12.89
CA VAL A 547 -11.64 -7.99 -13.36
C VAL A 547 -11.91 -9.44 -13.73
N ASP A 548 -11.41 -9.90 -14.88
CA ASP A 548 -11.75 -11.25 -15.35
C ASP A 548 -11.03 -12.37 -14.58
N GLU A 549 -9.90 -12.05 -13.94
CA GLU A 549 -9.04 -13.01 -13.26
C GLU A 549 -8.48 -12.42 -11.97
N PHE A 550 -8.42 -13.24 -10.91
CA PHE A 550 -7.90 -12.84 -9.60
C PHE A 550 -6.50 -12.24 -9.67
N ASP A 551 -5.62 -12.82 -10.50
CA ASP A 551 -4.24 -12.36 -10.65
C ASP A 551 -4.13 -10.94 -11.20
N ASN A 552 -5.19 -10.37 -11.78
CA ASN A 552 -5.19 -9.01 -12.32
C ASN A 552 -5.70 -7.95 -11.32
N LEU A 553 -6.17 -8.36 -10.14
CA LEU A 553 -6.70 -7.45 -9.10
C LEU A 553 -5.73 -6.31 -8.76
N TYR A 554 -4.43 -6.60 -8.70
CA TYR A 554 -3.41 -5.61 -8.33
C TYR A 554 -3.39 -4.38 -9.25
N LYS A 555 -3.84 -4.52 -10.51
CA LYS A 555 -3.86 -3.42 -11.49
C LYS A 555 -4.80 -2.29 -11.10
N PHE A 556 -5.81 -2.60 -10.29
CA PHE A 556 -6.79 -1.62 -9.83
C PHE A 556 -6.40 -0.93 -8.54
N VAL A 557 -5.38 -1.39 -7.81
CA VAL A 557 -4.93 -0.75 -6.57
C VAL A 557 -4.65 0.74 -6.80
N PRO A 558 -3.82 1.17 -7.78
CA PRO A 558 -3.56 2.60 -7.98
C PRO A 558 -4.83 3.41 -8.31
N LYS A 559 -5.75 2.85 -9.11
CA LYS A 559 -6.99 3.52 -9.49
C LYS A 559 -7.95 3.64 -8.29
N ILE A 560 -8.11 2.59 -7.49
CA ILE A 560 -8.96 2.61 -6.30
C ILE A 560 -8.45 3.65 -5.30
N ILE A 561 -7.14 3.68 -5.04
CA ILE A 561 -6.54 4.68 -4.16
C ILE A 561 -6.77 6.09 -4.72
N HIS A 562 -6.55 6.29 -6.02
CA HIS A 562 -6.81 7.57 -6.66
C HIS A 562 -8.26 8.03 -6.50
N ASN A 563 -9.23 7.14 -6.71
CA ASN A 563 -10.65 7.45 -6.62
C ASN A 563 -11.07 7.74 -5.17
N ILE A 564 -10.58 6.95 -4.20
CA ILE A 564 -10.73 7.24 -2.77
C ILE A 564 -10.19 8.64 -2.45
N CYS A 565 -9.06 9.01 -3.06
CA CYS A 565 -8.45 10.31 -2.87
C CYS A 565 -9.18 11.47 -3.52
N GLN A 566 -9.73 11.28 -4.72
CA GLN A 566 -10.58 12.28 -5.35
C GLN A 566 -11.86 12.51 -4.55
N GLU A 567 -12.52 11.43 -4.12
CA GLU A 567 -13.77 11.51 -3.36
C GLU A 567 -13.58 12.16 -1.99
N PHE A 568 -12.45 11.87 -1.33
CA PHE A 568 -12.08 12.54 -0.08
C PHE A 568 -12.00 14.07 -0.26
N ASN A 569 -11.53 14.54 -1.42
CA ASN A 569 -11.30 15.95 -1.72
C ASN A 569 -12.51 16.67 -2.34
N SER A 570 -13.47 15.94 -2.93
CA SER A 570 -14.63 16.50 -3.63
C SER A 570 -15.78 16.89 -2.69
N GLN A 571 -15.91 16.22 -1.54
CA GLN A 571 -16.98 16.52 -0.59
C GLN A 571 -16.62 17.70 0.34
N PRO A 572 -17.54 18.65 0.57
CA PRO A 572 -17.29 19.79 1.46
C PRO A 572 -16.78 19.33 2.83
N ARG A 573 -15.74 20.01 3.31
CA ARG A 573 -15.27 19.89 4.69
C ARG A 573 -16.33 20.58 5.55
N ASN A 574 -17.33 19.82 6.02
CA ASN A 574 -18.34 20.32 6.96
C ASN A 574 -17.69 21.04 8.13
#